data_AF-A0A382I7R7-F1
#
_entry.id   AF-A0A382I7R7-F1
#
_cell.length_a   1.000
_cell.length_b   1.000
_cell.length_c   1.000
_cell.angle_alpha   90.00
_cell.angle_beta   90.00
_cell.angle_gamma   90.00
#
_symmetry.space_group_name_H-M   'P 1'
#
loop_
_entity.id
_entity.type
_entity.pdbx_description
1 polymer ?
#
loop_
_entity_poly.entity_id
_entity_poly.type
_entity_poly.pdbx_seq_one_letter_code
_entity_poly.pdbx_strand_id
1 'polypeptide(L)'
;MPNDRTRRFTLPGIHELNKDQDEALALPMEGRHLIIGGPGTGKSVVALLRARRLKKENKTYRVLVYNNLLQHSNSHLFGKDQPFRAGTWDKWFRRHFETRLSVRDVPTLEPDDRGYRAIDWEDVERQVQSLNNVPDQDDFDPSDKFIVIDEGQDMPPTFYQTLVKLGFENFYVAADQNQQIHPDRCSSRQKIEDPLVIESDETLELKTNYRNTRPIALLAQHFYPDDPASPKPDLPDLIPAAETPKLWTYGTANTATLAAIADNILQL
;
A
#
# COMPACT_ATOMS: atom_id res chain seq x y z
N MET A 1 18.99 -4.30 35.16
CA MET A 1 17.75 -4.53 34.38
C MET A 1 18.18 -4.88 32.97
N PRO A 2 17.84 -6.05 32.41
CA PRO A 2 18.10 -6.32 31.00
C PRO A 2 17.31 -5.31 30.18
N ASN A 3 17.96 -4.57 29.28
CA ASN A 3 17.24 -3.75 28.31
C ASN A 3 16.38 -4.69 27.47
N ASP A 4 15.05 -4.60 27.63
CA ASP A 4 14.10 -5.25 26.74
C ASP A 4 14.31 -4.67 25.34
N ARG A 5 15.09 -5.39 24.53
CA ARG A 5 15.39 -5.06 23.13
C ARG A 5 14.28 -5.52 22.19
N THR A 6 13.15 -6.02 22.69
CA THR A 6 12.02 -6.33 21.81
C THR A 6 11.44 -5.02 21.27
N ARG A 7 11.75 -4.72 20.00
CA ARG A 7 11.04 -3.68 19.26
C ARG A 7 9.58 -4.07 19.21
N ARG A 8 8.75 -3.41 20.02
CA ARG A 8 7.31 -3.52 19.95
C ARG A 8 6.85 -2.58 18.83
N PHE A 9 6.52 -3.17 17.68
CA PHE A 9 5.96 -2.43 16.57
C PHE A 9 4.48 -2.19 16.85
N THR A 10 4.17 -1.07 17.49
CA THR A 10 2.81 -0.58 17.67
C THR A 10 2.54 0.56 16.71
N LEU A 11 1.30 0.67 16.24
CA LEU A 11 0.88 1.89 15.54
C LEU A 11 1.05 3.11 16.45
N PRO A 12 1.57 4.22 15.91
CA PRO A 12 1.74 5.45 16.68
C PRO A 12 0.40 5.96 17.22
N GLY A 13 0.46 6.66 18.34
CA GLY A 13 -0.64 7.47 18.83
C GLY A 13 -0.88 8.67 17.93
N ILE A 14 -2.09 9.23 17.97
CA ILE A 14 -2.46 10.41 17.18
C ILE A 14 -1.51 11.60 17.47
N HIS A 15 -1.01 11.71 18.69
CA HIS A 15 -0.08 12.78 19.10
C HIS A 15 1.35 12.62 18.56
N GLU A 16 1.66 11.49 17.91
CA GLU A 16 2.98 11.20 17.32
C GLU A 16 2.98 11.39 15.79
N LEU A 17 1.85 11.81 15.22
CA LEU A 17 1.71 12.09 13.78
C LEU A 17 2.25 13.48 13.45
N ASN A 18 2.78 13.63 12.23
CA ASN A 18 3.07 14.96 11.68
C ASN A 18 1.82 15.56 11.01
N LYS A 19 1.98 16.79 10.52
CA LYS A 19 0.93 17.53 9.81
C LYS A 19 0.34 16.75 8.63
N ASP A 20 1.17 16.18 7.76
CA ASP A 20 0.70 15.46 6.56
C ASP A 20 -0.10 14.20 6.93
N GLN A 21 0.34 13.45 7.95
CA GLN A 21 -0.36 12.26 8.44
C GLN A 21 -1.65 12.62 9.19
N ASP A 22 -1.67 13.72 9.92
CA ASP A 22 -2.87 14.26 10.57
C ASP A 22 -3.90 14.70 9.52
N GLU A 23 -3.47 15.39 8.45
CA GLU A 23 -4.33 15.77 7.33
C GLU A 23 -4.93 14.53 6.64
N ALA A 24 -4.09 13.53 6.35
CA ALA A 24 -4.54 12.26 5.78
C ALA A 24 -5.56 11.55 6.70
N LEU A 25 -5.33 11.56 8.01
CA LEU A 25 -6.27 10.99 8.97
C LEU A 25 -7.56 11.81 9.10
N ALA A 26 -7.49 13.14 8.93
CA ALA A 26 -8.59 14.08 9.08
C ALA A 26 -9.59 14.03 7.93
N LEU A 27 -9.18 13.55 6.75
CA LEU A 27 -10.03 13.38 5.57
C LEU A 27 -11.43 12.82 5.93
N PRO A 28 -12.51 13.31 5.27
CA PRO A 28 -13.87 12.82 5.50
C PRO A 28 -13.95 11.30 5.40
N MET A 29 -14.81 10.66 6.20
CA MET A 29 -14.95 9.19 6.15
C MET A 29 -15.44 8.70 4.79
N GLU A 30 -16.39 9.43 4.23
CA GLU A 30 -17.00 9.17 2.94
C GLU A 30 -16.22 9.86 1.81
N GLY A 31 -16.47 9.41 0.59
CA GLY A 31 -15.77 9.89 -0.60
C GLY A 31 -14.48 9.12 -0.90
N ARG A 32 -13.70 9.66 -1.81
CA ARG A 32 -12.57 8.99 -2.45
C ARG A 32 -11.32 9.80 -2.20
N HIS A 33 -10.33 9.15 -1.60
CA HIS A 33 -9.14 9.83 -1.11
C HIS A 33 -7.90 9.08 -1.55
N LEU A 34 -6.92 9.80 -2.09
CA LEU A 34 -5.62 9.28 -2.50
C LEU A 34 -4.52 9.94 -1.66
N ILE A 35 -3.65 9.10 -1.11
CA ILE A 35 -2.51 9.49 -0.31
C ILE A 35 -1.27 8.90 -0.97
N ILE A 36 -0.37 9.77 -1.41
CA ILE A 36 0.89 9.40 -2.05
C ILE A 36 2.05 9.65 -1.09
N GLY A 37 3.05 8.79 -1.09
CA GLY A 37 4.26 9.07 -0.32
C GLY A 37 5.38 8.06 -0.57
N GLY A 38 6.62 8.52 -0.56
CA GLY A 38 7.78 7.64 -0.80
C GLY A 38 7.96 6.52 0.24
N PRO A 39 8.99 5.67 0.09
CA PRO A 39 9.37 4.66 1.09
C PRO A 39 9.61 5.28 2.47
N GLY A 40 9.00 4.70 3.50
CA GLY A 40 9.22 5.12 4.89
C GLY A 40 8.44 6.36 5.34
N THR A 41 7.51 6.88 4.54
CA THR A 41 6.69 8.06 4.87
C THR A 41 5.46 7.75 5.74
N GLY A 42 5.17 6.47 5.98
CA GLY A 42 4.07 6.05 6.85
C GLY A 42 2.73 5.75 6.14
N LYS A 43 2.73 5.49 4.83
CA LYS A 43 1.55 5.06 4.06
C LYS A 43 0.71 3.97 4.73
N SER A 44 1.33 2.83 5.07
CA SER A 44 0.64 1.74 5.76
C SER A 44 0.16 2.14 7.16
N VAL A 45 0.88 3.05 7.84
CA VAL A 45 0.46 3.59 9.14
C VAL A 45 -0.83 4.39 8.99
N VAL A 46 -0.92 5.31 8.04
CA VAL A 46 -2.14 6.10 7.83
C VAL A 46 -3.31 5.23 7.35
N ALA A 47 -3.07 4.22 6.52
CA ALA A 47 -4.10 3.25 6.12
C ALA A 47 -4.65 2.46 7.33
N LEU A 48 -3.78 2.01 8.23
CA LEU A 48 -4.21 1.28 9.43
C LEU A 48 -4.90 2.18 10.46
N LEU A 49 -4.45 3.42 10.63
CA LEU A 49 -5.11 4.41 11.48
C LEU A 49 -6.49 4.77 10.93
N ARG A 50 -6.63 4.88 9.60
CA ARG A 50 -7.92 5.04 8.92
C ARG A 50 -8.86 3.88 9.23
N ALA A 51 -8.39 2.64 9.11
CA ALA A 51 -9.16 1.45 9.47
C ALA A 51 -9.59 1.44 10.96
N ARG A 52 -8.72 1.86 11.87
CA ARG A 52 -9.08 2.04 13.30
C ARG A 52 -10.17 3.10 13.49
N ARG A 53 -10.08 4.22 12.78
CA ARG A 53 -11.08 5.30 12.84
C ARG A 53 -12.43 4.81 12.32
N LEU A 54 -12.48 4.15 11.16
CA LEU A 54 -13.70 3.54 10.60
C LEU A 54 -14.35 2.56 11.58
N LYS A 55 -13.54 1.70 12.21
CA LYS A 55 -14.01 0.78 13.23
C LYS A 55 -14.60 1.50 14.45
N LYS A 56 -13.91 2.53 14.96
CA LYS A 56 -14.34 3.31 16.12
C LYS A 56 -15.72 3.96 15.89
N GLU A 57 -15.98 4.40 14.66
CA GLU A 57 -17.26 4.97 14.23
C GLU A 57 -18.28 3.91 13.77
N ASN A 58 -18.04 2.62 14.07
CA ASN A 58 -18.89 1.47 13.70
C ASN A 58 -19.20 1.38 12.19
N LYS A 59 -18.28 1.82 11.33
CA LYS A 59 -18.39 1.66 9.87
C LYS A 59 -17.95 0.26 9.44
N THR A 60 -18.59 -0.26 8.41
CA THR A 60 -18.23 -1.53 7.78
C THR A 60 -17.14 -1.30 6.73
N TYR A 61 -15.97 -1.91 6.91
CA TYR A 61 -14.82 -1.63 6.07
C TYR A 61 -14.01 -2.88 5.74
N ARG A 62 -13.25 -2.80 4.65
CA ARG A 62 -12.23 -3.77 4.26
C ARG A 62 -10.90 -3.07 4.02
N VAL A 63 -9.83 -3.63 4.57
CA VAL A 63 -8.46 -3.31 4.17
C VAL A 63 -8.00 -4.30 3.10
N LEU A 64 -7.61 -3.80 1.95
CA LEU A 64 -7.03 -4.57 0.86
C LEU A 64 -5.52 -4.37 0.83
N VAL A 65 -4.80 -5.48 0.71
CA VAL A 65 -3.33 -5.52 0.66
C VAL A 65 -2.87 -6.38 -0.50
N TYR A 66 -1.63 -6.17 -0.98
CA TYR A 66 -1.10 -6.93 -2.11
C TYR A 66 -0.95 -8.44 -1.84
N ASN A 67 -0.38 -8.81 -0.69
CA ASN A 67 -0.05 -10.21 -0.38
C ASN A 67 -0.32 -10.59 1.10
N ASN A 68 -0.28 -11.88 1.38
CA ASN A 68 -0.51 -12.41 2.73
C ASN A 68 0.55 -11.94 3.75
N LEU A 69 1.81 -11.73 3.32
CA LEU A 69 2.87 -11.26 4.22
C LEU A 69 2.55 -9.86 4.76
N LEU A 70 2.12 -8.95 3.88
CA LEU A 70 1.68 -7.61 4.24
C LEU A 70 0.42 -7.69 5.11
N GLN A 71 -0.52 -8.58 4.81
CA GLN A 71 -1.70 -8.82 5.66
C GLN A 71 -1.30 -9.21 7.09
N HIS A 72 -0.36 -10.16 7.24
CA HIS A 72 0.13 -10.61 8.54
C HIS A 72 0.85 -9.50 9.30
N SER A 73 1.71 -8.74 8.61
CA SER A 73 2.40 -7.58 9.17
C SER A 73 1.41 -6.53 9.68
N ASN A 74 0.45 -6.15 8.83
CA ASN A 74 -0.59 -5.19 9.16
C ASN A 74 -1.48 -5.66 10.32
N SER A 75 -1.80 -6.96 10.38
CA SER A 75 -2.54 -7.55 11.51
C SER A 75 -1.77 -7.42 12.83
N HIS A 76 -0.45 -7.62 12.80
CA HIS A 76 0.40 -7.46 13.97
C HIS A 76 0.41 -6.00 14.47
N LEU A 77 0.60 -5.04 13.56
CA LEU A 77 0.60 -3.61 13.84
C LEU A 77 -0.76 -3.10 14.34
N PHE A 78 -1.84 -3.64 13.78
CA PHE A 78 -3.21 -3.26 14.14
C PHE A 78 -3.55 -3.66 15.58
N GLY A 79 -2.96 -4.75 16.08
CA GLY A 79 -3.11 -5.28 17.44
C GLY A 79 -3.99 -6.54 17.48
N LYS A 80 -3.58 -7.51 18.31
CA LYS A 80 -4.21 -8.84 18.39
C LYS A 80 -5.57 -8.84 19.08
N ASP A 81 -5.84 -7.85 19.93
CA ASP A 81 -7.07 -7.79 20.74
C ASP A 81 -8.27 -7.28 19.94
N GLN A 82 -8.08 -7.02 18.65
CA GLN A 82 -9.04 -6.34 17.81
C GLN A 82 -9.22 -7.08 16.48
N PRO A 83 -10.47 -7.40 16.08
CA PRO A 83 -10.69 -7.94 14.75
C PRO A 83 -10.26 -6.92 13.70
N PHE A 84 -9.31 -7.33 12.86
CA PHE A 84 -8.80 -6.58 11.72
C PHE A 84 -9.41 -7.15 10.44
N ARG A 85 -10.27 -6.36 9.77
CA ARG A 85 -10.95 -6.77 8.55
C ARG A 85 -10.05 -6.52 7.34
N ALA A 86 -9.12 -7.43 7.09
CA ALA A 86 -8.20 -7.36 5.96
C ALA A 86 -8.25 -8.61 5.08
N GLY A 87 -7.84 -8.46 3.82
CA GLY A 87 -7.67 -9.56 2.88
C GLY A 87 -6.81 -9.14 1.69
N THR A 88 -6.32 -10.13 0.95
CA THR A 88 -5.62 -9.85 -0.31
C THR A 88 -6.62 -9.36 -1.35
N TRP A 89 -6.20 -8.36 -2.12
CA TRP A 89 -7.07 -7.70 -3.11
C TRP A 89 -7.56 -8.66 -4.19
N ASP A 90 -6.71 -9.58 -4.68
CA ASP A 90 -7.06 -10.51 -5.76
C ASP A 90 -8.23 -11.41 -5.33
N LYS A 91 -8.08 -12.11 -4.20
CA LYS A 91 -9.13 -13.00 -3.67
C LYS A 91 -10.41 -12.23 -3.36
N TRP A 92 -10.28 -11.03 -2.80
CA TRP A 92 -11.42 -10.19 -2.49
C TRP A 92 -12.16 -9.75 -3.76
N PHE A 93 -11.42 -9.28 -4.77
CA PHE A 93 -11.98 -8.84 -6.05
C PHE A 93 -12.77 -9.95 -6.73
N ARG A 94 -12.19 -11.15 -6.85
CA ARG A 94 -12.84 -12.33 -7.44
C ARG A 94 -14.21 -12.58 -6.82
N ARG A 95 -14.25 -12.68 -5.48
CA ARG A 95 -15.49 -12.90 -4.72
C ARG A 95 -16.53 -11.81 -5.01
N HIS A 96 -16.13 -10.54 -5.00
CA HIS A 96 -17.08 -9.45 -5.23
C HIS A 96 -17.55 -9.36 -6.67
N PHE A 97 -16.68 -9.63 -7.63
CA PHE A 97 -17.02 -9.68 -9.05
C PHE A 97 -18.04 -10.79 -9.32
N GLU A 98 -17.75 -12.01 -8.86
CA GLU A 98 -18.63 -13.18 -8.97
C GLU A 98 -19.99 -12.93 -8.33
N THR A 99 -20.00 -12.43 -7.09
CA THR A 99 -21.24 -12.17 -6.35
C THR A 99 -22.06 -11.07 -7.02
N ARG A 100 -21.44 -9.95 -7.44
CA ARG A 100 -22.18 -8.79 -7.98
C ARG A 100 -22.70 -8.99 -9.38
N LEU A 101 -21.96 -9.71 -10.21
CA LEU A 101 -22.39 -9.98 -11.57
C LEU A 101 -23.15 -11.30 -11.68
N SER A 102 -23.36 -12.01 -10.57
CA SER A 102 -23.97 -13.34 -10.53
C SER A 102 -23.31 -14.31 -11.53
N VAL A 103 -21.99 -14.19 -11.67
CA VAL A 103 -21.18 -15.06 -12.53
C VAL A 103 -20.45 -16.10 -11.69
N ARG A 104 -20.16 -17.25 -12.30
CA ARG A 104 -19.51 -18.36 -11.61
C ARG A 104 -18.05 -18.06 -11.24
N ASP A 105 -17.32 -17.49 -12.19
CA ASP A 105 -15.88 -17.27 -12.09
C ASP A 105 -15.53 -15.91 -12.72
N VAL A 106 -14.56 -15.20 -12.14
CA VAL A 106 -13.96 -14.03 -12.81
C VAL A 106 -13.24 -14.48 -14.10
N PRO A 107 -13.19 -13.66 -15.15
CA PRO A 107 -12.32 -13.92 -16.30
C PRO A 107 -10.86 -14.06 -15.89
N THR A 108 -10.19 -15.08 -16.42
CA THR A 108 -8.78 -15.35 -16.15
C THR A 108 -8.03 -15.78 -17.39
N LEU A 109 -6.75 -15.43 -17.42
CA LEU A 109 -5.79 -15.97 -18.37
C LEU A 109 -5.48 -17.45 -18.08
N GLU A 110 -4.74 -18.06 -19.00
CA GLU A 110 -4.17 -19.40 -18.78
C GLU A 110 -3.28 -19.41 -17.53
N PRO A 111 -3.26 -20.55 -16.79
CA PRO A 111 -2.49 -20.66 -15.57
C PRO A 111 -1.00 -20.56 -15.86
N ASP A 112 -0.25 -19.95 -14.93
CA ASP A 112 1.21 -19.99 -14.95
C ASP A 112 1.75 -21.37 -14.55
N ASP A 113 3.08 -21.53 -14.55
CA ASP A 113 3.77 -22.77 -14.18
C ASP A 113 3.43 -23.26 -12.75
N ARG A 114 2.88 -22.38 -11.90
CA ARG A 114 2.48 -22.67 -10.52
C ARG A 114 0.97 -22.92 -10.39
N GLY A 115 0.24 -22.90 -11.50
CA GLY A 115 -1.21 -23.08 -11.55
C GLY A 115 -2.01 -21.82 -11.19
N TYR A 116 -1.37 -20.67 -10.99
CA TYR A 116 -2.08 -19.42 -10.68
C TYR A 116 -2.67 -18.83 -11.96
N ARG A 117 -3.96 -18.50 -11.92
CA ARG A 117 -4.71 -17.91 -13.03
C ARG A 117 -4.86 -16.40 -12.82
N ALA A 118 -4.03 -15.61 -13.48
CA ALA A 118 -4.14 -14.15 -13.44
C ALA A 118 -5.50 -13.68 -13.98
N ILE A 119 -6.05 -12.61 -13.41
CA ILE A 119 -7.31 -12.02 -13.90
C ILE A 119 -7.10 -11.47 -15.30
N ASP A 120 -8.01 -11.79 -16.22
CA ASP A 120 -8.05 -11.18 -17.54
C ASP A 120 -8.78 -9.84 -17.44
N TRP A 121 -7.99 -8.77 -17.27
CA TRP A 121 -8.53 -7.42 -17.09
C TRP A 121 -9.21 -6.87 -18.33
N GLU A 122 -8.78 -7.28 -19.53
CA GLU A 122 -9.45 -6.86 -20.76
C GLU A 122 -10.86 -7.45 -20.83
N ASP A 123 -11.02 -8.72 -20.47
CA ASP A 123 -12.34 -9.34 -20.44
C ASP A 123 -13.21 -8.84 -19.29
N VAL A 124 -12.63 -8.62 -18.11
CA VAL A 124 -13.32 -7.93 -17.01
C VAL A 124 -13.85 -6.58 -17.48
N GLU A 125 -13.02 -5.78 -18.16
CA GLU A 125 -13.44 -4.48 -18.66
C GLU A 125 -14.60 -4.59 -19.68
N ARG A 126 -14.49 -5.50 -20.66
CA ARG A 126 -15.56 -5.76 -21.64
C ARG A 126 -16.86 -6.16 -20.97
N GLN A 127 -16.82 -7.09 -20.01
CA GLN A 127 -18.01 -7.54 -19.30
C GLN A 127 -18.65 -6.39 -18.52
N VAL A 128 -17.85 -5.62 -17.77
CA VAL A 128 -18.35 -4.52 -16.95
C VAL A 128 -18.88 -3.37 -17.82
N GLN A 129 -18.29 -3.10 -18.99
CA GLN A 129 -18.81 -2.11 -19.94
C GLN A 129 -20.15 -2.53 -20.57
N SER A 130 -20.44 -3.83 -20.66
CA SER A 130 -21.69 -4.35 -21.22
C SER A 130 -22.86 -4.37 -20.24
N LEU A 131 -22.61 -4.02 -18.97
CA LEU A 131 -23.64 -3.94 -17.94
C LEU A 131 -24.57 -2.75 -18.22
N ASN A 132 -25.81 -3.05 -18.62
CA ASN A 132 -26.83 -2.03 -18.87
C ASN A 132 -27.34 -1.35 -17.60
N ASN A 133 -27.27 -2.04 -16.46
CA ASN A 133 -27.60 -1.52 -15.13
C ASN A 133 -26.53 -1.96 -14.13
N VAL A 134 -26.12 -1.03 -13.25
CA VAL A 134 -25.36 -1.39 -12.06
C VAL A 134 -26.31 -2.12 -11.10
N PRO A 135 -25.92 -3.24 -10.49
CA PRO A 135 -26.73 -3.89 -9.46
C PRO A 135 -27.16 -2.87 -8.39
N ASP A 136 -28.43 -2.89 -7.97
CA ASP A 136 -28.93 -1.96 -6.95
C ASP A 136 -28.13 -2.09 -5.65
N GLN A 137 -27.93 -0.96 -4.95
CA GLN A 137 -27.14 -0.92 -3.71
C GLN A 137 -27.70 -1.82 -2.60
N ASP A 138 -28.96 -2.22 -2.66
CA ASP A 138 -29.61 -3.07 -1.67
C ASP A 138 -29.16 -4.55 -1.73
N ASP A 139 -28.54 -4.99 -2.84
CA ASP A 139 -27.93 -6.33 -2.97
C ASP A 139 -26.45 -6.37 -2.50
N PHE A 140 -25.95 -5.26 -1.93
CA PHE A 140 -24.57 -5.12 -1.49
C PHE A 140 -24.30 -5.94 -0.22
N ASP A 141 -23.22 -6.73 -0.19
CA ASP A 141 -22.67 -7.27 1.07
C ASP A 141 -22.30 -6.07 1.97
N PRO A 142 -23.09 -5.74 3.01
CA PRO A 142 -22.94 -4.50 3.76
C PRO A 142 -21.61 -4.43 4.51
N SER A 143 -20.83 -5.52 4.53
CA SER A 143 -19.59 -5.63 5.29
C SER A 143 -18.40 -4.83 4.74
N ASP A 144 -18.44 -4.38 3.48
CA ASP A 144 -17.30 -3.74 2.80
C ASP A 144 -17.64 -2.36 2.19
N LYS A 145 -18.43 -1.52 2.88
CA LYS A 145 -18.84 -0.19 2.39
C LYS A 145 -17.68 0.79 2.21
N PHE A 146 -16.67 0.71 3.08
CA PHE A 146 -15.47 1.54 3.03
C PHE A 146 -14.25 0.69 2.67
N ILE A 147 -13.59 1.02 1.57
CA ILE A 147 -12.42 0.29 1.07
C ILE A 147 -11.16 1.09 1.40
N VAL A 148 -10.28 0.49 2.20
CA VAL A 148 -8.95 1.01 2.49
C VAL A 148 -7.94 0.17 1.73
N ILE A 149 -7.06 0.80 0.95
CA ILE A 149 -6.11 0.11 0.08
C ILE A 149 -4.69 0.51 0.49
N ASP A 150 -3.87 -0.47 0.82
CA ASP A 150 -2.43 -0.32 1.04
C ASP A 150 -1.69 -0.84 -0.20
N GLU A 151 -0.60 -0.15 -0.60
CA GLU A 151 0.12 -0.38 -1.86
C GLU A 151 -0.79 -0.29 -3.10
N GLY A 152 -1.60 0.77 -3.18
CA GLY A 152 -2.57 0.96 -4.25
C GLY A 152 -1.97 1.03 -5.66
N GLN A 153 -0.70 1.37 -5.80
CA GLN A 153 0.00 1.33 -7.09
C GLN A 153 0.06 -0.09 -7.68
N ASP A 154 0.02 -1.13 -6.84
CA ASP A 154 0.21 -2.52 -7.29
C ASP A 154 -1.06 -3.19 -7.82
N MET A 155 -2.16 -2.42 -7.92
CA MET A 155 -3.41 -2.83 -8.55
C MET A 155 -3.52 -2.22 -9.95
N PRO A 156 -4.12 -2.92 -10.93
CA PRO A 156 -4.26 -2.40 -12.28
C PRO A 156 -5.35 -1.32 -12.35
N PRO A 157 -5.35 -0.42 -13.35
CA PRO A 157 -6.34 0.66 -13.44
C PRO A 157 -7.78 0.14 -13.54
N THR A 158 -7.97 -0.95 -14.29
CA THR A 158 -9.26 -1.63 -14.46
C THR A 158 -9.85 -2.13 -13.15
N PHE A 159 -9.03 -2.40 -12.13
CA PHE A 159 -9.51 -2.73 -10.79
C PHE A 159 -10.34 -1.57 -10.23
N TYR A 160 -9.79 -0.35 -10.20
CA TYR A 160 -10.47 0.83 -9.66
C TYR A 160 -11.72 1.18 -10.48
N GLN A 161 -11.61 1.17 -11.81
CA GLN A 161 -12.74 1.41 -12.72
C GLN A 161 -13.88 0.43 -12.47
N THR A 162 -13.56 -0.86 -12.30
CA THR A 162 -14.55 -1.90 -12.04
C THR A 162 -15.23 -1.67 -10.70
N LEU A 163 -14.50 -1.35 -9.63
CA LEU A 163 -15.11 -1.12 -8.33
C LEU A 163 -16.06 0.08 -8.35
N VAL A 164 -15.69 1.18 -8.98
CA VAL A 164 -16.57 2.35 -9.13
C VAL A 164 -17.82 1.99 -9.92
N LYS A 165 -17.69 1.28 -11.05
CA LYS A 165 -18.84 0.81 -11.86
C LYS A 165 -19.73 -0.17 -11.11
N LEU A 166 -19.17 -0.97 -10.20
CA LEU A 166 -19.93 -1.86 -9.32
C LEU A 166 -20.58 -1.13 -8.13
N GLY A 167 -20.52 0.20 -8.06
CA GLY A 167 -21.19 1.00 -7.04
C GLY A 167 -20.41 1.16 -5.73
N PHE A 168 -19.11 0.86 -5.68
CA PHE A 168 -18.30 1.27 -4.54
C PHE A 168 -18.07 2.80 -4.58
N GLU A 169 -18.25 3.45 -3.45
CA GLU A 169 -18.18 4.91 -3.36
C GLU A 169 -17.06 5.42 -2.46
N ASN A 170 -16.71 4.66 -1.41
CA ASN A 170 -15.83 5.14 -0.35
C ASN A 170 -14.46 4.46 -0.41
N PHE A 171 -13.45 5.23 -0.83
CA PHE A 171 -12.09 4.75 -1.03
C PHE A 171 -11.09 5.56 -0.22
N TYR A 172 -10.13 4.88 0.37
CA TYR A 172 -8.95 5.49 0.97
C TYR A 172 -7.73 4.70 0.49
N VAL A 173 -6.99 5.27 -0.47
CA VAL A 173 -5.91 4.59 -1.17
C VAL A 173 -4.59 5.20 -0.74
N ALA A 174 -3.68 4.39 -0.22
CA ALA A 174 -2.30 4.77 0.03
C ALA A 174 -1.40 4.12 -1.04
N ALA A 175 -0.63 4.91 -1.78
CA ALA A 175 0.16 4.43 -2.90
C ALA A 175 1.51 5.14 -3.07
N ASP A 176 2.42 4.49 -3.79
CA ASP A 176 3.72 5.05 -4.20
C ASP A 176 4.10 4.50 -5.56
N GLN A 177 3.89 5.30 -6.60
CA GLN A 177 4.17 4.86 -7.98
C GLN A 177 5.65 4.51 -8.19
N ASN A 178 6.57 5.10 -7.42
CA ASN A 178 8.00 4.78 -7.55
C ASN A 178 8.35 3.38 -7.00
N GLN A 179 7.41 2.69 -6.32
CA GLN A 179 7.58 1.35 -5.75
C GLN A 179 6.74 0.26 -6.44
N GLN A 180 6.28 0.49 -7.68
CA GLN A 180 5.55 -0.52 -8.44
C GLN A 180 6.37 -1.82 -8.61
N ILE A 181 5.73 -2.95 -8.33
CA ILE A 181 6.38 -4.27 -8.45
C ILE A 181 6.43 -4.73 -9.92
N HIS A 182 5.36 -4.46 -10.68
CA HIS A 182 5.20 -4.86 -12.09
C HIS A 182 4.63 -3.70 -12.92
N PRO A 183 5.47 -2.80 -13.45
CA PRO A 183 5.00 -1.55 -14.09
C PRO A 183 3.98 -1.75 -15.22
N ASP A 184 3.98 -2.89 -15.90
CA ASP A 184 3.04 -3.28 -16.95
C ASP A 184 1.63 -3.61 -16.44
N ARG A 185 1.48 -3.89 -15.14
CA ARG A 185 0.23 -4.34 -14.49
C ARG A 185 -0.22 -3.44 -13.34
N CYS A 186 0.53 -2.38 -13.09
CA CYS A 186 0.34 -1.45 -11.98
C CYS A 186 -0.35 -0.15 -12.43
N SER A 187 -0.86 0.61 -11.47
CA SER A 187 -1.45 1.93 -11.71
C SER A 187 -0.44 3.03 -11.41
N SER A 188 -0.30 3.98 -12.35
CA SER A 188 0.27 5.30 -12.03
C SER A 188 -0.66 6.07 -11.11
N ARG A 189 -0.17 7.16 -10.49
CA ARG A 189 -0.98 8.12 -9.72
C ARG A 189 -2.22 8.55 -10.50
N GLN A 190 -2.03 9.04 -11.73
CA GLN A 190 -3.13 9.46 -12.62
C GLN A 190 -4.12 8.31 -12.88
N LYS A 191 -3.62 7.09 -13.10
CA LYS A 191 -4.48 5.91 -13.33
C LYS A 191 -5.27 5.45 -12.09
N ILE A 192 -4.97 6.00 -10.92
CA ILE A 192 -5.79 5.87 -9.70
C ILE A 192 -6.73 7.08 -9.56
N GLU A 193 -6.22 8.29 -9.79
CA GLU A 193 -6.97 9.55 -9.74
C GLU A 193 -8.16 9.55 -10.72
N ASP A 194 -7.93 9.24 -12.00
CA ASP A 194 -8.92 9.28 -13.08
C ASP A 194 -10.19 8.45 -12.77
N PRO A 195 -10.11 7.14 -12.47
CA PRO A 195 -11.30 6.34 -12.19
C PRO A 195 -11.98 6.72 -10.87
N LEU A 196 -11.21 7.22 -9.90
CA LEU A 196 -11.78 7.65 -8.63
C LEU A 196 -12.30 9.10 -8.69
N VAL A 197 -12.04 9.83 -9.78
CA VAL A 197 -12.45 11.24 -9.94
C VAL A 197 -11.88 12.08 -8.80
N ILE A 198 -10.56 11.96 -8.60
CA ILE A 198 -9.79 12.73 -7.61
C ILE A 198 -8.95 13.73 -8.40
N GLU A 199 -9.12 15.02 -8.14
CA GLU A 199 -8.28 16.04 -8.78
C GLU A 199 -6.85 15.97 -8.22
N SER A 200 -5.85 16.25 -9.04
CA SER A 200 -4.45 16.07 -8.62
C SER A 200 -4.05 16.96 -7.43
N ASP A 201 -4.75 18.06 -7.17
CA ASP A 201 -4.55 18.95 -6.02
C ASP A 201 -5.29 18.48 -4.74
N GLU A 202 -6.21 17.53 -4.84
CA GLU A 202 -6.87 16.85 -3.71
C GLU A 202 -6.04 15.68 -3.17
N THR A 203 -5.10 15.16 -3.98
CA THR A 203 -4.20 14.09 -3.57
C THR A 203 -3.21 14.59 -2.51
N LEU A 204 -3.26 13.96 -1.33
CA LEU A 204 -2.36 14.29 -0.23
C LEU A 204 -1.00 13.61 -0.41
N GLU A 205 0.06 14.33 -0.05
CA GLU A 205 1.44 13.87 -0.18
C GLU A 205 2.12 13.77 1.19
N LEU A 206 2.57 12.57 1.57
CA LEU A 206 3.39 12.36 2.76
C LEU A 206 4.88 12.56 2.40
N LYS A 207 5.52 13.55 3.02
CA LYS A 207 6.90 13.93 2.65
C LYS A 207 7.92 13.53 3.70
N THR A 208 7.56 13.48 4.98
CA THR A 208 8.52 13.15 6.06
C THR A 208 8.90 11.67 6.07
N ASN A 209 10.21 11.37 6.10
CA ASN A 209 10.71 9.99 6.23
C ASN A 209 10.91 9.60 7.71
N TYR A 210 10.37 8.44 8.11
CA TYR A 210 10.45 7.91 9.47
C TYR A 210 11.28 6.62 9.60
N ARG A 211 11.80 6.09 8.49
CA ARG A 211 12.46 4.79 8.45
C ARG A 211 13.98 4.91 8.39
N ASN A 212 14.46 5.82 7.56
CA ASN A 212 15.86 5.94 7.20
C ASN A 212 16.55 6.99 8.08
N THR A 213 17.82 6.77 8.39
CA THR A 213 18.69 7.84 8.88
C THR A 213 19.08 8.76 7.72
N ARG A 214 19.51 9.99 8.03
CA ARG A 214 19.91 10.96 7.00
C ARG A 214 20.97 10.43 6.02
N PRO A 215 22.05 9.72 6.43
CA PRO A 215 23.02 9.15 5.49
C PRO A 215 22.41 8.13 4.51
N ILE A 216 21.48 7.29 4.99
CA ILE A 216 20.77 6.33 4.14
C ILE A 216 19.82 7.06 3.18
N ALA A 217 19.09 8.07 3.67
CA ALA A 217 18.17 8.85 2.86
C ALA A 217 18.91 9.60 1.73
N LEU A 218 20.07 10.19 2.02
CA LEU A 218 20.94 10.81 1.00
C LEU A 218 21.37 9.81 -0.07
N LEU A 219 21.85 8.63 0.34
CA LEU A 219 22.21 7.59 -0.62
C LEU A 219 20.99 7.18 -1.48
N ALA A 220 19.84 6.97 -0.86
CA ALA A 220 18.61 6.59 -1.56
C ALA A 220 18.16 7.64 -2.58
N GLN A 221 18.30 8.94 -2.29
CA GLN A 221 17.91 10.02 -3.20
C GLN A 221 18.66 9.99 -4.54
N HIS A 222 19.87 9.42 -4.60
CA HIS A 222 20.62 9.23 -5.85
C HIS A 222 19.98 8.20 -6.80
N PHE A 223 19.10 7.33 -6.31
CA PHE A 223 18.44 6.30 -7.11
C PHE A 223 17.00 6.64 -7.51
N TYR A 224 16.51 7.81 -7.12
CA TYR A 224 15.20 8.27 -7.60
C TYR A 224 15.29 8.66 -9.07
N PRO A 225 14.20 8.45 -9.84
CA PRO A 225 14.10 9.00 -11.19
C PRO A 225 14.19 10.53 -11.17
N ASP A 226 14.58 11.09 -12.32
CA ASP A 226 14.69 12.55 -12.51
C ASP A 226 13.33 13.25 -12.38
N ASP A 227 12.26 12.57 -12.83
CA ASP A 227 10.86 13.00 -12.70
C ASP A 227 10.07 11.97 -11.87
N PRO A 228 10.10 12.07 -10.53
CA PRO A 228 9.48 11.10 -9.66
C PRO A 228 7.97 11.32 -9.57
N ALA A 229 7.20 10.26 -9.82
CA ALA A 229 5.74 10.31 -9.77
C ALA A 229 5.16 10.40 -8.35
N SER A 230 6.01 10.24 -7.33
CA SER A 230 5.72 10.49 -5.92
C SER A 230 6.84 11.36 -5.35
N PRO A 231 6.54 12.34 -4.49
CA PRO A 231 7.55 13.25 -4.00
C PRO A 231 8.67 12.51 -3.27
N LYS A 232 9.91 12.96 -3.49
CA LYS A 232 11.06 12.46 -2.73
C LYS A 232 10.83 12.81 -1.27
N PRO A 233 10.99 11.85 -0.33
CA PRO A 233 10.87 12.16 1.08
C PRO A 233 11.91 13.20 1.50
N ASP A 234 11.51 14.07 2.42
CA ASP A 234 12.39 15.02 3.07
C ASP A 234 13.54 14.29 3.78
N LEU A 235 14.70 14.94 3.81
CA LEU A 235 15.84 14.41 4.54
C LEU A 235 15.54 14.41 6.05
N PRO A 236 15.69 13.27 6.74
CA PRO A 236 15.59 13.21 8.19
C PRO A 236 16.63 14.13 8.86
N ASP A 237 16.35 14.48 10.11
CA ASP A 237 17.30 15.22 10.94
C ASP A 237 18.63 14.46 11.13
N LEU A 238 19.69 15.23 11.38
CA LEU A 238 21.00 14.68 11.70
C LEU A 238 20.98 14.00 13.07
N ILE A 239 21.25 12.70 13.08
CA ILE A 239 21.47 11.93 14.30
C ILE A 239 22.99 11.67 14.42
N PRO A 240 23.68 12.18 15.45
CA PRO A 240 25.15 12.10 15.56
C PRO A 240 25.73 10.68 15.50
N ALA A 241 24.97 9.68 15.93
CA ALA A 241 25.37 8.27 15.93
C ALA A 241 24.95 7.49 14.66
N ALA A 242 24.37 8.17 13.65
CA ALA A 242 23.96 7.49 12.42
C ALA A 242 25.18 7.08 11.59
N GLU A 243 25.33 5.78 11.36
CA GLU A 243 26.36 5.26 10.46
C GLU A 243 26.07 5.62 9.00
N THR A 244 27.13 5.90 8.25
CA THR A 244 27.09 6.06 6.79
C THR A 244 27.05 4.68 6.13
N PRO A 245 26.24 4.48 5.07
CA PRO A 245 26.27 3.26 4.28
C PRO A 245 27.69 2.90 3.80
N LYS A 246 28.09 1.64 3.97
CA LYS A 246 29.42 1.13 3.58
C LYS A 246 29.29 0.21 2.36
N LEU A 247 30.10 0.45 1.33
CA LEU A 247 30.25 -0.45 0.18
C LEU A 247 31.55 -1.25 0.35
N TRP A 248 31.46 -2.57 0.29
CA TRP A 248 32.61 -3.46 0.40
C TRP A 248 32.84 -4.20 -0.92
N THR A 249 34.08 -4.21 -1.40
CA THR A 249 34.50 -4.97 -2.60
C THR A 249 35.35 -6.17 -2.17
N TYR A 250 35.10 -7.34 -2.77
CA TYR A 250 35.76 -8.60 -2.41
C TYR A 250 36.04 -9.46 -3.65
N GLY A 251 36.93 -10.46 -3.51
CA GLY A 251 37.21 -11.44 -4.57
C GLY A 251 38.23 -11.01 -5.64
N THR A 252 38.86 -9.85 -5.48
CA THR A 252 40.05 -9.45 -6.26
C THR A 252 41.33 -9.75 -5.48
N ALA A 253 42.47 -9.85 -6.18
CA ALA A 253 43.77 -10.25 -5.60
C ALA A 253 44.22 -9.42 -4.38
N ASN A 254 43.68 -8.20 -4.21
CA ASN A 254 44.04 -7.26 -3.14
C ASN A 254 42.85 -6.90 -2.21
N THR A 255 41.78 -7.68 -2.20
CA THR A 255 40.59 -7.42 -1.36
C THR A 255 40.33 -8.55 -0.37
N ALA A 256 39.63 -8.23 0.73
CA ALA A 256 39.18 -9.23 1.69
C ALA A 256 38.31 -10.30 1.00
N THR A 257 38.29 -11.51 1.56
CA THR A 257 37.36 -12.56 1.13
C THR A 257 35.95 -12.27 1.66
N LEU A 258 34.93 -12.86 1.04
CA LEU A 258 33.55 -12.75 1.54
C LEU A 258 33.42 -13.25 2.98
N ALA A 259 34.13 -14.33 3.33
CA ALA A 259 34.17 -14.87 4.69
C ALA A 259 34.73 -13.85 5.69
N ALA A 260 35.84 -13.18 5.35
CA ALA A 260 36.43 -12.17 6.21
C ALA A 260 35.51 -10.94 6.40
N ILE A 261 34.76 -10.54 5.37
CA ILE A 261 33.76 -9.48 5.50
C ILE A 261 32.60 -9.93 6.39
N ALA A 262 32.11 -11.16 6.21
CA ALA A 262 31.03 -11.71 7.02
C ALA A 262 31.45 -11.79 8.51
N ASP A 263 32.67 -12.26 8.79
CA ASP A 263 33.20 -12.32 10.15
C ASP A 263 33.29 -10.94 10.80
N ASN A 264 33.76 -9.92 10.05
CA ASN A 264 33.78 -8.55 10.53
C ASN A 264 32.38 -8.01 10.83
N ILE A 265 31.38 -8.33 9.99
CA ILE A 265 29.99 -7.91 10.22
C ILE A 265 29.41 -8.57 11.48
N LEU A 266 29.72 -9.85 11.72
CA LEU A 266 29.23 -10.58 12.89
C LEU A 266 29.88 -10.15 14.22
N GLN A 267 31.02 -9.46 14.15
CA GLN A 267 31.73 -8.93 15.33
C GLN A 267 31.32 -7.49 15.71
N LEU A 268 30.57 -6.80 14.85
CA LEU A 268 29.98 -5.47 15.10
C LEU A 268 28.69 -5.57 15.94
#